data_AF-A0A8J9YE85-F1
#
_entry.id   AF-A0A8J9YE85-F1
#
_cell.length_a   1.000
_cell.length_b   1.000
_cell.length_c   1.000
_cell.angle_alpha   90.00
_cell.angle_beta   90.00
_cell.angle_gamma   90.00
#
_symmetry.space_group_name_H-M   'P 1'
#
loop_
_entity.id
_entity.type
_entity.pdbx_description
1 polymer ?
#
loop_
_entity_poly.entity_id
_entity_poly.type
_entity_poly.pdbx_seq_one_letter_code
_entity_poly.pdbx_strand_id
1 'polypeptide(L)'
;MEDIVALFESRMSVFEKSLVQSQTTTKNTSTGSDISALAADYTVFKDLMWKSLSMLRQQLQLLTAGFDRHEMLSRRKVLLFHGLPEDSDEQTESKVLTVIAEKMNLADFDTSSIDFSHRLGTKKDRPRPILSLPSHQTIFSTKDLKERKPKGKRRDKGGEEIKEEKKERKRRKSEERIKN
;
A
#
# COMPACT_ATOMS: atom_id res chain seq x y z
N MET A 1 -20.15 8.73 -19.35
CA MET A 1 -18.92 9.12 -20.08
C MET A 1 -19.23 9.49 -21.53
N GLU A 2 -20.14 8.77 -22.19
CA GLU A 2 -20.66 9.12 -23.52
C GLU A 2 -21.18 10.56 -23.60
N ASP A 3 -21.88 11.05 -22.56
CA ASP A 3 -22.37 12.44 -22.52
C ASP A 3 -21.26 13.50 -22.55
N ILE A 4 -20.11 13.22 -21.94
CA ILE A 4 -18.97 14.14 -21.90
C ILE A 4 -18.26 14.15 -23.26
N VAL A 5 -18.15 12.97 -23.89
CA VAL A 5 -17.58 12.83 -25.23
C VAL A 5 -18.45 13.58 -26.25
N ALA A 6 -19.78 13.36 -26.23
CA ALA A 6 -20.71 14.07 -27.08
C ALA A 6 -20.69 15.60 -26.85
N LEU A 7 -20.55 16.04 -25.60
CA LEU A 7 -20.40 17.46 -25.27
C LEU A 7 -19.12 18.07 -25.86
N PHE A 8 -17.99 17.35 -25.80
CA PHE A 8 -16.73 17.80 -26.36
C PHE A 8 -16.74 17.82 -27.88
N GLU A 9 -17.26 16.77 -28.52
CA GLU A 9 -17.41 16.70 -29.98
C GLU A 9 -18.33 17.81 -30.50
N SER A 10 -19.45 18.07 -29.80
CA SER A 10 -20.36 19.16 -30.14
C SER A 10 -19.67 20.52 -30.03
N ARG A 11 -18.99 20.81 -28.92
CA ARG A 11 -18.25 22.07 -28.71
C ARG A 11 -17.11 22.25 -29.72
N MET A 12 -16.37 21.19 -30.02
CA MET A 12 -15.29 21.21 -31.02
C MET A 12 -15.84 21.48 -32.42
N SER A 13 -16.96 20.83 -32.79
CA SER A 13 -17.61 21.05 -34.09
C SER A 13 -18.10 22.48 -34.26
N VAL A 14 -18.65 23.09 -33.21
CA VAL A 14 -19.08 24.50 -33.22
C VAL A 14 -17.87 25.44 -33.39
N PHE A 15 -16.77 25.15 -32.70
CA PHE A 15 -15.53 25.91 -32.81
C PHE A 15 -14.92 25.82 -34.21
N GLU A 16 -14.81 24.61 -34.77
CA GLU A 16 -14.28 24.39 -36.12
C GLU A 16 -15.11 25.11 -37.19
N LYS A 17 -16.45 25.04 -37.10
CA LYS A 17 -17.34 25.78 -38.01
C LYS A 17 -17.10 27.29 -37.94
N SER A 18 -16.96 27.83 -36.72
CA SER A 18 -16.70 29.25 -36.49
C SER A 18 -15.34 29.68 -37.05
N LEU A 19 -14.31 28.85 -36.90
CA LEU A 19 -12.97 29.07 -37.46
C LEU A 19 -12.98 29.11 -39.00
N VAL A 20 -13.67 28.15 -39.64
CA VAL A 20 -13.79 28.07 -41.11
C VAL A 20 -14.55 29.29 -41.66
N GLN A 21 -15.57 29.76 -40.93
CA GLN A 21 -16.35 30.94 -41.31
C GLN A 21 -15.53 32.23 -41.18
N SER A 22 -14.72 32.37 -40.12
CA SER A 22 -13.81 33.51 -39.95
C SER A 22 -12.72 33.54 -41.04
N GLN A 23 -12.20 32.38 -41.46
CA GLN A 23 -11.20 32.28 -42.54
C GLN A 23 -11.76 32.63 -43.91
N THR A 24 -12.99 32.22 -44.23
CA THR A 24 -13.62 32.49 -45.54
C THR A 24 -14.07 33.95 -45.70
N THR A 25 -14.38 34.64 -44.60
CA THR A 25 -14.86 36.05 -44.60
C THR A 25 -13.72 37.08 -44.69
N THR A 26 -12.45 36.68 -44.53
CA THR A 26 -11.26 37.57 -44.58
C THR A 26 -11.05 38.34 -45.89
N LYS A 27 -11.81 38.08 -46.96
CA LYS A 27 -11.74 38.86 -48.21
C LYS A 27 -12.40 40.24 -48.14
N ASN A 28 -13.35 40.50 -47.22
CA ASN A 28 -14.02 41.81 -47.10
C ASN A 28 -14.19 42.22 -45.63
N THR A 29 -13.34 43.17 -45.18
CA THR A 29 -13.52 44.15 -44.07
C THR A 29 -14.24 43.73 -42.77
N SER A 30 -13.50 43.81 -41.64
CA SER A 30 -13.90 43.77 -40.18
C SER A 30 -13.51 42.54 -39.34
N THR A 31 -12.30 42.00 -39.52
CA THR A 31 -11.86 40.69 -38.96
C THR A 31 -11.34 40.69 -37.51
N GLY A 32 -11.22 41.83 -36.83
CA GLY A 32 -10.55 41.91 -35.51
C GLY A 32 -11.36 41.40 -34.32
N SER A 33 -12.68 41.63 -34.29
CA SER A 33 -13.53 41.25 -33.15
C SER A 33 -13.87 39.76 -33.14
N ASP A 34 -14.11 39.18 -34.31
CA ASP A 34 -14.52 37.77 -34.44
C ASP A 34 -13.40 36.80 -34.05
N ILE A 35 -12.15 37.14 -34.40
CA ILE A 35 -10.98 36.35 -34.00
C ILE A 35 -10.74 36.43 -32.49
N SER A 36 -10.99 37.60 -31.88
CA SER A 36 -10.87 37.77 -30.43
C SER A 36 -11.95 36.97 -29.66
N ALA A 37 -13.18 36.94 -30.18
CA ALA A 37 -14.26 36.14 -29.61
C ALA A 37 -13.96 34.64 -29.72
N LEU A 38 -13.46 34.20 -30.88
CA LEU A 38 -13.05 32.81 -31.10
C LEU A 38 -11.89 32.39 -30.18
N ALA A 39 -10.92 33.27 -29.97
CA ALA A 39 -9.83 33.02 -29.02
C ALA A 39 -10.36 32.86 -27.58
N ALA A 40 -11.33 33.68 -27.17
CA ALA A 40 -11.98 33.54 -25.87
C ALA A 40 -12.71 32.20 -25.74
N ASP A 41 -13.49 31.80 -26.75
CA ASP A 41 -14.18 30.50 -26.76
C ASP A 41 -13.21 29.31 -26.69
N TYR A 42 -12.07 29.39 -27.38
CA TYR A 42 -11.02 28.38 -27.28
C TYR A 42 -10.47 28.26 -25.85
N THR A 43 -10.20 29.39 -25.19
CA THR A 43 -9.72 29.36 -23.80
C THR A 43 -10.72 28.73 -22.84
N VAL A 44 -12.01 29.04 -23.00
CA VAL A 44 -13.10 28.44 -22.21
C VAL A 44 -13.19 26.93 -22.44
N PHE A 45 -13.10 26.48 -23.70
CA PHE A 45 -13.11 25.06 -24.04
C PHE A 45 -11.90 24.33 -23.46
N LYS A 46 -10.70 24.91 -23.58
CA LYS A 46 -9.47 24.38 -23.02
C LYS A 46 -9.56 24.24 -21.49
N ASP A 47 -10.11 25.22 -20.81
CA ASP A 47 -10.32 25.16 -19.36
C ASP A 47 -11.31 24.06 -18.98
N LEU A 48 -12.39 23.88 -19.75
CA LEU A 48 -13.34 22.79 -19.56
C LEU A 48 -12.67 21.41 -19.71
N MET A 49 -11.83 21.24 -20.74
CA MET A 49 -11.02 20.03 -20.95
C MET A 49 -10.11 19.74 -19.76
N TRP A 50 -9.34 20.73 -19.30
CA TRP A 50 -8.44 20.58 -18.16
C TRP A 50 -9.17 20.27 -16.85
N LYS A 51 -10.31 20.91 -16.61
CA LYS A 51 -11.17 20.62 -15.45
C LYS A 51 -11.69 19.20 -15.49
N SER A 52 -12.13 18.74 -16.66
CA SER A 52 -12.65 17.38 -16.84
C SER A 52 -11.56 16.32 -16.64
N LEU A 53 -10.36 16.54 -17.19
CA LEU A 53 -9.20 15.67 -16.97
C LEU A 53 -8.79 15.64 -15.49
N SER A 54 -8.80 16.80 -14.83
CA SER A 54 -8.48 16.90 -13.39
C SER A 54 -9.50 16.15 -12.54
N MET A 55 -10.78 16.25 -12.87
CA MET A 55 -11.86 15.51 -12.20
C MET A 55 -11.68 14.00 -12.37
N LEU A 56 -11.37 13.53 -13.58
CA LEU A 56 -11.12 12.10 -13.83
C LEU A 56 -9.91 11.60 -13.03
N ARG A 57 -8.83 12.39 -12.99
CA ARG A 57 -7.66 12.08 -12.16
C ARG A 57 -8.03 11.98 -10.69
N GLN A 58 -8.84 12.90 -10.16
CA GLN A 58 -9.29 12.86 -8.77
C GLN A 58 -10.16 11.62 -8.48
N GLN A 59 -11.07 11.28 -9.40
CA GLN A 59 -11.89 10.06 -9.27
C GLN A 59 -11.03 8.80 -9.25
N LEU A 60 -10.00 8.73 -10.10
CA LEU A 60 -9.07 7.60 -10.10
C LEU A 60 -8.29 7.52 -8.77
N GLN A 61 -7.81 8.65 -8.25
CA GLN A 61 -7.11 8.69 -6.97
C GLN A 61 -8.00 8.22 -5.81
N LEU A 62 -9.26 8.65 -5.79
CA LEU A 62 -10.24 8.19 -4.80
C LEU A 62 -10.50 6.68 -4.91
N LEU A 63 -10.61 6.17 -6.14
CA LEU A 63 -10.79 4.74 -6.38
C LEU A 63 -9.59 3.93 -5.90
N THR A 64 -8.36 4.36 -6.22
CA THR A 64 -7.13 3.69 -5.75
C THR A 64 -7.06 3.68 -4.22
N ALA A 65 -7.32 4.82 -3.57
CA ALA A 65 -7.32 4.89 -2.11
C ALA A 65 -8.42 4.01 -1.48
N GLY A 66 -9.61 3.96 -2.11
CA GLY A 66 -10.69 3.08 -1.69
C GLY A 66 -10.34 1.60 -1.84
N PHE A 67 -9.68 1.23 -2.93
CA PHE A 67 -9.20 -0.12 -3.18
C PHE A 67 -8.16 -0.55 -2.15
N ASP A 68 -7.17 0.30 -1.86
CA ASP A 68 -6.16 0.03 -0.83
C ASP A 68 -6.80 -0.18 0.54
N ARG A 69 -7.78 0.67 0.90
CA ARG A 69 -8.54 0.51 2.16
C ARG A 69 -9.29 -0.82 2.19
N HIS A 70 -9.94 -1.20 1.09
CA HIS A 70 -10.67 -2.46 0.99
C HIS A 70 -9.72 -3.66 1.10
N GLU A 71 -8.57 -3.60 0.43
CA GLU A 71 -7.54 -4.62 0.51
C GLU A 71 -6.97 -4.74 1.94
N MET A 72 -6.66 -3.61 2.59
CA MET A 72 -6.20 -3.58 3.98
C MET A 72 -7.26 -4.15 4.94
N LEU A 73 -8.54 -3.84 4.72
CA LEU A 73 -9.63 -4.38 5.54
C LEU A 73 -9.77 -5.90 5.36
N SER A 74 -9.62 -6.40 4.13
CA SER A 74 -9.61 -7.83 3.84
C SER A 74 -8.44 -8.53 4.54
N ARG A 75 -7.24 -7.92 4.51
CA ARG A 75 -6.04 -8.46 5.15
C ARG A 75 -6.01 -8.34 6.68
N ARG A 76 -6.91 -7.57 7.30
CA ARG A 76 -6.81 -7.24 8.74
C ARG A 76 -6.90 -8.45 9.67
N LYS A 77 -7.55 -9.54 9.23
CA LYS A 77 -7.73 -10.77 10.02
C LYS A 77 -6.76 -11.87 9.59
N VAL A 78 -5.93 -11.63 8.59
CA VAL A 78 -4.97 -12.61 8.09
C VAL A 78 -3.76 -12.67 9.01
N LEU A 79 -3.41 -13.88 9.45
CA LEU A 79 -2.13 -14.16 10.10
C LEU A 79 -1.19 -14.88 9.13
N LEU A 80 0.08 -14.48 9.14
CA LEU A 80 1.11 -15.05 8.29
C LEU A 80 2.19 -15.70 9.15
N PHE A 81 2.28 -17.03 9.08
CA PHE A 81 3.26 -17.81 9.83
C PHE A 81 4.46 -18.15 8.94
N HIS A 82 5.65 -17.74 9.38
CA HIS A 82 6.90 -17.96 8.66
C HIS A 82 7.77 -19.01 9.36
N GLY A 83 8.63 -19.67 8.58
CA GLY A 83 9.66 -20.57 9.10
C GLY A 83 9.15 -21.94 9.55
N LEU A 84 7.89 -22.28 9.26
CA LEU A 84 7.33 -23.60 9.56
C LEU A 84 7.77 -24.62 8.51
N PRO A 85 8.35 -25.77 8.90
CA PRO A 85 8.80 -26.79 7.96
C PRO A 85 7.65 -27.28 7.07
N GLU A 86 7.94 -27.55 5.80
CA GLU A 86 6.97 -28.06 4.82
C GLU A 86 7.03 -29.59 4.75
N ASP A 87 5.87 -30.24 4.82
CA ASP A 87 5.73 -31.69 4.60
C ASP A 87 4.86 -31.95 3.37
N SER A 88 4.95 -33.15 2.78
CA SER A 88 4.20 -33.50 1.57
C SER A 88 2.69 -33.59 1.78
N ASP A 89 2.26 -34.08 2.95
CA ASP A 89 0.85 -34.22 3.37
C ASP A 89 0.59 -33.38 4.62
N GLU A 90 0.79 -32.06 4.53
CA GLU A 90 0.67 -31.19 5.69
C GLU A 90 -0.76 -30.73 5.98
N GLN A 91 -1.20 -30.94 7.22
CA GLN A 91 -2.36 -30.28 7.79
C GLN A 91 -1.93 -28.92 8.35
N THR A 92 -2.06 -27.87 7.53
CA THR A 92 -1.56 -26.53 7.88
C THR A 92 -2.26 -25.95 9.11
N GLU A 93 -3.54 -26.25 9.31
CA GLU A 93 -4.32 -25.84 10.48
C GLU A 93 -3.72 -26.37 11.78
N SER A 94 -3.44 -27.68 11.84
CA SER A 94 -2.83 -28.31 13.01
C SER A 94 -1.48 -27.71 13.36
N LYS A 95 -0.63 -27.44 12.35
CA LYS A 95 0.67 -26.76 12.56
C LYS A 95 0.49 -25.36 13.15
N VAL A 96 -0.48 -24.60 12.66
CA VAL A 96 -0.79 -23.27 13.18
C VAL A 96 -1.29 -23.36 14.62
N LEU A 97 -2.18 -24.29 14.94
CA LEU A 97 -2.69 -24.52 16.30
C LEU A 97 -1.58 -24.88 17.28
N THR A 98 -0.68 -25.80 16.91
CA THR A 98 0.48 -26.14 17.75
C THR A 98 1.32 -24.91 18.06
N VAL A 99 1.58 -24.06 17.06
CA VAL A 99 2.37 -22.83 17.25
C VAL A 99 1.63 -21.84 18.15
N ILE A 100 0.33 -21.67 17.98
CA ILE A 100 -0.50 -20.78 18.81
C ILE A 100 -0.52 -21.28 20.26
N ALA A 101 -0.75 -22.57 20.47
CA ALA A 101 -0.76 -23.18 21.80
C ALA A 101 0.61 -23.06 22.49
N GLU A 102 1.69 -23.42 21.81
CA GLU A 102 3.04 -23.43 22.39
C GLU A 102 3.67 -22.05 22.57
N LYS A 103 3.49 -21.15 21.61
CA LYS A 103 4.20 -19.85 21.60
C LYS A 103 3.35 -18.72 22.16
N MET A 104 2.02 -18.83 22.07
CA MET A 104 1.10 -17.79 22.55
C MET A 104 0.33 -18.19 23.81
N ASN A 105 0.42 -19.45 24.26
CA ASN A 105 -0.30 -19.98 25.42
C ASN A 105 -1.81 -19.72 25.34
N LEU A 106 -2.37 -19.91 24.14
CA LEU A 106 -3.80 -19.84 23.88
C LEU A 106 -4.31 -21.26 23.66
N ALA A 107 -4.70 -21.93 24.74
CA ALA A 107 -5.17 -23.32 24.71
C ALA A 107 -6.62 -23.46 24.20
N ASP A 108 -7.38 -22.36 24.16
CA ASP A 108 -8.78 -22.34 23.77
C ASP A 108 -8.98 -22.26 22.23
N PHE A 109 -7.90 -22.37 21.45
CA PHE A 109 -7.93 -22.28 19.99
C PHE A 109 -8.01 -23.68 19.38
N ASP A 110 -9.11 -23.97 18.69
CA ASP A 110 -9.40 -25.27 18.06
C ASP A 110 -9.46 -25.17 16.53
N THR A 111 -9.49 -26.26 15.77
CA THR A 111 -9.58 -26.23 14.29
C THR A 111 -10.81 -25.48 13.80
N SER A 112 -11.93 -25.57 14.52
CA SER A 112 -13.16 -24.81 14.28
C SER A 112 -12.99 -23.28 14.33
N SER A 113 -11.90 -22.79 14.93
CA SER A 113 -11.56 -21.37 15.00
C SER A 113 -10.79 -20.85 13.80
N ILE A 114 -10.44 -21.71 12.84
CA ILE A 114 -9.74 -21.37 11.60
C ILE A 114 -10.70 -21.61 10.44
N ASP A 115 -11.03 -20.56 9.69
CA ASP A 115 -11.86 -20.69 8.49
C ASP A 115 -11.05 -21.22 7.30
N PHE A 116 -9.76 -20.85 7.25
CA PHE A 116 -8.91 -21.17 6.10
C PHE A 116 -7.44 -21.12 6.46
N SER A 117 -6.67 -22.13 6.02
CA SER A 117 -5.22 -22.16 6.19
C SER A 117 -4.53 -22.81 4.99
N HIS A 118 -3.55 -22.13 4.39
CA HIS A 118 -2.78 -22.69 3.26
C HIS A 118 -1.41 -22.00 3.08
N ARG A 119 -0.50 -22.68 2.37
CA ARG A 119 0.82 -22.10 2.00
C ARG A 119 0.69 -21.14 0.83
N LEU A 120 1.41 -20.01 0.90
CA LEU A 120 1.49 -19.06 -0.20
C LEU A 120 2.69 -19.33 -1.10
N GLY A 121 2.46 -19.22 -2.41
CA GLY A 121 3.51 -19.18 -3.42
C GLY A 121 4.07 -20.54 -3.82
N THR A 122 5.11 -20.49 -4.65
CA THR A 122 5.79 -21.66 -5.21
C THR A 122 6.89 -22.16 -4.28
N LYS A 123 7.11 -23.48 -4.27
CA LYS A 123 8.16 -24.11 -3.45
C LYS A 123 9.52 -23.53 -3.86
N LYS A 124 10.28 -23.06 -2.86
CA LYS A 124 11.62 -22.49 -3.00
C LYS A 124 12.52 -23.09 -1.93
N ASP A 125 13.76 -22.64 -1.88
CA ASP A 125 14.78 -23.05 -0.89
C ASP A 125 14.39 -22.74 0.58
N ARG A 126 13.40 -21.87 0.81
CA ARG A 126 12.88 -21.54 2.15
C ARG A 126 11.44 -22.01 2.31
N PRO A 127 11.05 -22.44 3.53
CA PRO A 127 9.67 -22.80 3.80
C PRO A 127 8.73 -21.62 3.51
N ARG A 128 7.72 -21.89 2.69
CA ARG A 128 6.67 -20.94 2.30
C ARG A 128 5.87 -20.49 3.51
N PRO A 129 5.40 -19.24 3.55
CA PRO A 129 4.56 -18.83 4.66
C PRO A 129 3.18 -19.49 4.61
N ILE A 130 2.60 -19.75 5.78
CA ILE A 130 1.21 -20.19 5.92
C ILE A 130 0.35 -18.95 6.14
N LEU A 131 -0.64 -18.75 5.27
CA LEU A 131 -1.73 -17.80 5.44
C LEU A 131 -2.83 -18.50 6.23
N SER A 132 -3.19 -17.96 7.40
CA SER A 132 -4.29 -18.45 8.21
C SER A 132 -5.31 -17.34 8.48
N LEU A 133 -6.58 -17.65 8.27
CA LEU A 133 -7.72 -16.80 8.55
C LEU A 133 -8.50 -17.40 9.74
N PRO A 134 -8.58 -16.69 10.87
CA PRO A 134 -9.41 -17.09 11.98
C PRO A 134 -10.89 -16.82 11.69
N SER A 135 -11.74 -17.67 12.25
CA SER A 135 -13.18 -17.58 12.11
C SER A 135 -13.76 -16.31 12.70
N HIS A 136 -14.93 -15.92 12.20
CA HIS A 136 -15.59 -14.67 12.60
C HIS A 136 -15.97 -14.64 14.09
N GLN A 137 -16.05 -15.80 14.75
CA GLN A 137 -16.34 -15.92 16.19
C GLN A 137 -15.10 -15.80 17.08
N THR A 138 -13.91 -16.13 16.58
CA THR A 138 -12.66 -16.15 17.35
C THR A 138 -11.88 -14.85 17.22
N ILE A 139 -12.59 -13.71 17.25
CA ILE A 139 -11.98 -12.38 17.22
C ILE A 139 -10.86 -12.37 18.26
N PHE A 140 -9.60 -12.38 17.78
CA PHE A 140 -8.45 -11.98 18.57
C PHE A 140 -8.77 -10.58 19.07
N SER A 141 -9.31 -10.50 20.28
CA SER A 141 -9.65 -9.24 20.89
C SER A 141 -8.33 -8.49 20.94
N THR A 142 -8.27 -7.32 20.29
CA THR A 142 -7.06 -6.50 20.27
C THR A 142 -6.62 -6.09 21.68
N LYS A 143 -7.44 -6.35 22.71
CA LYS A 143 -7.08 -6.27 24.12
C LYS A 143 -6.06 -7.34 24.52
N ASP A 144 -6.19 -8.56 24.03
CA ASP A 144 -5.35 -9.71 24.43
C ASP A 144 -3.93 -9.63 23.84
N LEU A 145 -3.79 -9.02 22.65
CA LEU A 145 -2.49 -8.82 22.00
C LEU A 145 -1.74 -7.57 22.53
N LYS A 146 -2.47 -6.54 22.98
CA LYS A 146 -1.86 -5.27 23.42
C LYS A 146 -1.28 -5.35 24.85
N GLU A 147 -1.81 -6.24 25.68
CA GLU A 147 -1.29 -6.47 27.04
C GLU A 147 -0.07 -7.40 27.07
N ARG A 148 0.18 -8.16 26.02
CA ARG A 148 1.27 -9.14 25.97
C ARG A 148 2.40 -8.67 25.08
N LYS A 149 3.25 -7.79 25.64
CA LYS A 149 4.51 -7.40 24.99
C LYS A 149 5.29 -8.66 24.57
N PRO A 150 5.70 -8.79 23.30
CA PRO A 150 6.55 -9.90 22.91
C PRO A 150 7.88 -9.79 23.67
N LYS A 151 8.18 -10.77 24.53
CA LYS A 151 9.52 -10.97 25.12
C LYS A 151 10.47 -11.51 24.04
N GLY A 152 10.64 -10.75 22.96
CA GLY A 152 11.65 -11.00 21.95
C GLY A 152 13.00 -10.57 22.48
N LYS A 153 13.80 -11.54 22.95
CA LYS A 153 15.23 -11.36 23.24
C LYS A 153 15.92 -11.04 21.90
N ARG A 154 15.99 -9.76 21.52
CA ARG A 154 16.92 -9.30 20.49
C ARG A 154 18.32 -9.58 21.03
N ARG A 155 18.98 -10.62 20.51
CA ARG A 155 20.41 -10.81 20.74
C ARG A 155 21.13 -9.76 19.89
N ASP A 156 21.37 -8.59 20.48
CA ASP A 156 22.30 -7.61 19.92
C ASP A 156 23.71 -8.21 19.98
N LYS A 157 24.21 -8.68 18.84
CA LYS A 157 25.60 -9.13 18.66
C LYS A 157 26.63 -7.99 18.68
N GLY A 158 26.23 -6.75 19.00
CA GLY A 158 27.13 -5.58 19.04
C GLY A 158 27.60 -5.18 20.44
N GLY A 159 27.20 -5.89 21.51
CA GLY A 159 27.47 -5.48 22.89
C GLY A 159 28.79 -5.99 23.49
N GLU A 160 29.42 -7.02 22.91
CA GLU A 160 30.66 -7.60 23.43
C GLU A 160 31.90 -6.82 22.97
N GLU A 161 31.99 -6.39 21.72
CA GLU A 161 33.14 -5.61 21.20
C GLU A 161 33.33 -4.28 21.95
N ILE A 162 32.23 -3.61 22.30
CA ILE A 162 32.30 -2.30 23.00
C ILE A 162 32.76 -2.45 24.46
N LYS A 163 32.55 -3.61 25.09
CA LYS A 163 33.03 -3.87 26.46
C LYS A 163 34.52 -4.18 26.48
N GLU A 164 35.02 -4.86 25.46
CA GLU A 164 36.44 -5.22 25.36
C GLU A 164 37.30 -3.99 25.03
N GLU A 165 36.85 -3.15 24.10
CA GLU A 165 37.54 -1.90 23.73
C GLU A 165 37.61 -0.89 24.89
N LYS A 166 36.54 -0.80 25.72
CA LYS A 166 36.54 0.04 26.92
C LYS A 166 37.45 -0.51 28.04
N LYS A 167 37.67 -1.82 28.10
CA LYS A 167 38.54 -2.47 29.09
C LYS A 167 40.02 -2.29 28.70
N GLU A 168 40.33 -2.41 27.41
CA GLU A 168 41.64 -2.11 26.81
C GLU A 168 42.06 -0.65 27.06
N ARG A 169 41.14 0.30 26.81
CA ARG A 169 41.41 1.74 26.96
C ARG A 169 41.59 2.18 28.42
N LYS A 170 41.01 1.46 29.39
CA LYS A 170 41.25 1.68 30.82
C LYS A 170 42.62 1.17 31.26
N ARG A 171 43.12 0.05 30.71
CA ARG A 171 44.45 -0.49 31.00
C ARG A 171 45.57 0.44 30.54
N ARG A 172 45.47 0.99 29.33
CA ARG A 172 46.46 1.96 28.82
C ARG A 172 46.54 3.24 29.67
N LYS A 173 45.39 3.74 30.14
CA LYS A 173 45.35 4.91 31.03
C LYS A 173 45.89 4.65 32.44
N SER A 174 45.84 3.42 32.94
CA SER A 174 46.48 3.08 34.22
C SER A 174 47.99 2.93 34.10
N GLU A 175 48.49 2.48 32.95
CA GLU A 175 49.93 2.32 32.71
C GLU A 175 50.64 3.68 32.48
N GLU A 176 49.98 4.64 31.83
CA GLU A 176 50.49 6.02 31.71
C GLU A 176 50.59 6.76 33.05
N ARG A 177 49.77 6.40 34.05
CA ARG A 177 49.81 7.01 35.38
C ARG A 177 50.92 6.48 36.28
N ILE A 178 51.56 5.38 35.90
CA ILE A 178 52.65 4.75 36.68
C ILE A 178 54.03 5.20 36.16
N LYS A 179 54.09 5.88 35.00
CA LYS A 179 55.33 6.34 34.36
C LYS A 179 55.61 7.85 34.51
N ASN A 180 54.73 8.61 35.16
CA ASN A 180 54.95 10.02 35.52
C ASN A 180 55.05 10.18 37.02
#